data_AF-A0A2K2AMU8-F1
#
_entry.id   AF-A0A2K2AMU8-F1
#
_cell.length_a   1.000
_cell.length_b   1.000
_cell.length_c   1.000
_cell.angle_alpha   90.00
_cell.angle_beta   90.00
_cell.angle_gamma   90.00
#
_symmetry.space_group_name_H-M   'P 1'
#
loop_
_entity.id
_entity.type
_entity.pdbx_description
1 polymer ?
#
loop_
_entity_poly.entity_id
_entity_poly.type
_entity_poly.pdbx_seq_one_letter_code
_entity_poly.pdbx_strand_id
1 'polypeptide(L)'
;MISGVAWMELAFQTVLSLTSAHANSVIPLPAVLLLLAQAEGRSFYWEKNLRLEWYSWPPEMRPAELFVQMHLLARHSEAGFKSPSRVEFCQSQLKWVLRAIHANPSSLSYWKILHKLTE
;
A
#
# COMPACT_ATOMS: atom_id res chain seq x y z
N MET A 1 -16.03 10.37 17.58
CA MET A 1 -15.33 11.12 16.51
C MET A 1 -13.97 11.51 17.04
N ILE A 2 -12.89 11.02 16.43
CA ILE A 2 -11.53 11.47 16.76
C ILE A 2 -11.37 12.86 16.12
N SER A 3 -11.01 13.87 16.92
CA SER A 3 -10.87 15.26 16.46
C SER A 3 -9.73 15.40 15.43
N GLY A 4 -9.78 16.43 14.58
CA GLY A 4 -8.73 16.68 13.57
C GLY A 4 -7.32 16.81 14.17
N VAL A 5 -7.22 17.24 15.43
CA VAL A 5 -5.95 17.35 16.17
C VAL A 5 -5.35 15.98 16.46
N ALA A 6 -6.18 15.00 16.82
CA ALA A 6 -5.71 13.65 17.10
C ALA A 6 -5.26 12.91 15.82
N TRP A 7 -5.81 13.24 14.66
CA TRP A 7 -5.31 12.73 13.37
C TRP A 7 -3.92 13.28 13.03
N MET A 8 -3.67 14.57 13.30
CA MET A 8 -2.35 15.17 13.09
C MET A 8 -1.30 14.56 14.02
N GLU A 9 -1.64 14.34 15.29
CA GLU A 9 -0.73 13.71 16.25
C GLU A 9 -0.38 12.27 15.84
N LEU A 10 -1.38 11.47 15.45
CA LEU A 10 -1.15 10.09 15.00
C LEU A 10 -0.29 10.03 13.73
N ALA A 11 -0.51 10.94 12.79
CA ALA A 11 0.31 11.03 11.58
C ALA A 11 1.77 11.40 11.93
N PHE A 12 1.97 12.37 12.82
CA PHE A 12 3.28 12.79 13.28
C PHE A 12 4.04 11.64 13.99
N GLN A 13 3.39 10.95 14.92
CA GLN A 13 3.99 9.80 15.62
C GLN A 13 4.33 8.65 14.67
N THR A 14 3.51 8.43 13.64
CA THR A 14 3.78 7.43 12.60
C THR A 14 5.04 7.79 11.81
N VAL A 15 5.18 9.04 11.38
CA VAL A 15 6.38 9.52 10.67
C VAL A 15 7.63 9.38 11.54
N LEU A 16 7.57 9.78 12.81
CA LEU A 16 8.69 9.64 13.74
C LEU A 16 9.12 8.18 13.92
N SER A 17 8.15 7.29 14.15
CA SER A 17 8.41 5.86 14.36
C SER A 17 9.03 5.22 13.12
N LEU A 18 8.51 5.51 11.93
CA LEU A 18 9.03 5.00 10.66
C LEU A 18 10.42 5.57 10.33
N THR A 19 10.66 6.85 10.65
CA THR A 19 11.99 7.48 10.48
C THR A 19 13.02 6.82 11.39
N SER A 20 12.65 6.56 12.65
CA SER A 20 13.51 5.83 13.59
C SER A 20 13.79 4.40 13.11
N ALA A 21 12.77 3.68 12.64
CA ALA A 21 12.94 2.33 12.08
C ALA A 21 13.87 2.34 10.86
N HIS A 22 13.75 3.34 9.98
CA HIS A 22 14.63 3.49 8.83
C HIS A 22 16.08 3.76 9.24
N ALA A 23 16.31 4.70 10.18
CA ALA A 23 17.65 5.06 10.64
C ALA A 23 18.37 3.91 11.36
N ASN A 24 17.63 3.06 12.07
CA ASN A 24 18.19 1.92 12.80
C ASN A 24 18.28 0.63 11.95
N SER A 25 17.78 0.64 10.72
CA SER A 25 17.85 -0.52 9.83
C SER A 25 19.23 -0.63 9.17
N VAL A 26 19.90 -1.76 9.36
CA VAL A 26 21.20 -2.06 8.70
C VAL A 26 21.02 -2.22 7.19
N ILE A 27 19.86 -2.72 6.77
CA ILE A 27 19.46 -2.91 5.37
C ILE A 27 18.22 -2.06 5.14
N PRO A 28 18.15 -1.26 4.07
CA PRO A 28 16.94 -0.51 3.72
C PRO A 28 15.74 -1.45 3.63
N LEU A 29 14.73 -1.21 4.46
CA LEU A 29 13.47 -1.97 4.45
C LEU A 29 12.48 -1.26 3.52
N PRO A 30 12.16 -1.80 2.34
CA PRO A 30 11.31 -1.09 1.40
C PRO A 30 9.87 -0.92 1.93
N ALA A 31 9.40 -1.79 2.85
CA ALA A 31 8.18 -1.59 3.64
C ALA A 31 8.19 -0.26 4.41
N VAL A 32 9.29 0.05 5.09
CA VAL A 32 9.44 1.27 5.89
C VAL A 32 9.47 2.49 4.97
N LEU A 33 10.17 2.41 3.84
CA LEU A 33 10.22 3.50 2.85
C LEU A 33 8.85 3.75 2.19
N LEU A 34 8.10 2.68 1.91
CA LEU A 34 6.74 2.77 1.39
C LEU A 34 5.80 3.45 2.39
N LEU A 35 5.80 2.97 3.64
CA LEU A 35 4.94 3.50 4.69
C LEU A 35 5.30 4.94 5.04
N LEU A 36 6.59 5.28 5.06
CA LEU A 36 7.06 6.65 5.31
C LEU A 36 6.58 7.59 4.20
N ALA A 37 6.73 7.20 2.93
CA ALA A 37 6.22 7.99 1.80
C ALA A 37 4.70 8.21 1.89
N GLN A 38 3.93 7.20 2.34
CA GLN A 38 2.49 7.33 2.56
C GLN A 38 2.17 8.29 3.72
N ALA A 39 2.86 8.16 4.85
CA ALA A 39 2.65 8.98 6.03
C ALA A 39 3.03 10.46 5.80
N GLU A 40 4.06 10.72 5.00
CA GLU A 40 4.46 12.07 4.58
C GLU A 40 3.56 12.66 3.47
N GLY A 41 2.58 11.90 2.95
CA GLY A 41 1.74 12.34 1.83
C GLY A 41 2.48 12.45 0.49
N ARG A 42 3.65 11.81 0.37
CA ARG A 42 4.53 11.87 -0.81
C ARG A 42 4.10 10.86 -1.88
N SER A 43 3.01 11.18 -2.58
CA SER A 43 2.39 10.32 -3.61
C SER A 43 3.38 9.85 -4.71
N PHE A 44 4.28 10.70 -5.18
CA PHE A 44 5.28 10.32 -6.20
C PHE A 44 6.24 9.22 -5.73
N TYR A 45 6.64 9.26 -4.46
CA TYR A 45 7.54 8.26 -3.89
C TYR A 45 6.79 6.98 -3.51
N TRP A 46 5.51 7.07 -3.14
CA TRP A 46 4.67 5.91 -2.84
C TRP A 46 4.62 4.92 -4.01
N GLU A 47 4.31 5.35 -5.23
CA GLU A 47 4.23 4.44 -6.39
C GLU A 47 5.57 3.73 -6.67
N LYS A 48 6.67 4.50 -6.61
CA LYS A 48 8.02 3.97 -6.84
C LYS A 48 8.40 2.95 -5.77
N ASN A 49 8.19 3.30 -4.51
CA ASN A 49 8.52 2.44 -3.37
C ASN A 49 7.65 1.19 -3.35
N LEU A 50 6.37 1.29 -3.73
CA LEU A 50 5.45 0.15 -3.82
C LEU A 50 5.90 -0.86 -4.88
N ARG A 51 6.37 -0.38 -6.05
CA ARG A 51 6.91 -1.25 -7.10
C ARG A 51 8.21 -1.93 -6.66
N LEU A 52 9.09 -1.23 -5.93
CA LEU A 52 10.30 -1.83 -5.36
C LEU A 52 9.97 -2.88 -4.31
N GLU A 53 9.03 -2.55 -3.43
CA GLU A 53 8.53 -3.45 -2.39
C GLU A 53 7.92 -4.72 -3.00
N TRP A 54 7.11 -4.59 -4.05
CA TRP A 54 6.45 -5.72 -4.71
C TRP A 54 7.40 -6.88 -5.09
N TYR A 55 8.58 -6.54 -5.61
CA TYR A 55 9.60 -7.53 -6.01
C TYR A 55 10.52 -7.98 -4.87
N SER A 56 10.51 -7.26 -3.73
CA SER A 56 11.32 -7.59 -2.56
C SER A 56 10.74 -8.74 -1.75
N TRP A 57 9.44 -9.02 -1.89
CA TRP A 57 8.76 -10.11 -1.19
C TRP A 57 8.58 -11.36 -2.06
N PRO A 58 8.91 -12.56 -1.53
CA PRO A 58 8.50 -13.80 -2.17
C PRO A 58 6.97 -13.90 -2.18
N PRO A 59 6.36 -14.52 -3.20
CA PRO A 59 4.91 -14.56 -3.36
C PRO A 59 4.13 -15.03 -2.12
N GLU A 60 4.69 -15.97 -1.36
CA GLU A 60 4.07 -16.62 -0.21
C GLU A 60 4.08 -15.73 1.05
N MET A 61 4.98 -14.75 1.14
CA MET A 61 5.10 -13.86 2.30
C MET A 61 4.51 -12.48 2.05
N ARG A 62 3.85 -12.25 0.91
CA ARG A 62 3.27 -10.94 0.60
C ARG A 62 2.10 -10.64 1.57
N PRO A 63 2.15 -9.54 2.33
CA PRO A 63 1.08 -9.19 3.24
C PRO A 63 -0.17 -8.73 2.46
N ALA A 64 -1.34 -8.87 3.07
CA ALA A 64 -2.61 -8.48 2.48
C ALA A 64 -2.65 -7.00 2.06
N GLU A 65 -2.05 -6.14 2.89
CA GLU A 65 -1.92 -4.71 2.69
C GLU A 65 -1.19 -4.38 1.39
N LEU A 66 -0.17 -5.16 1.01
CA LEU A 66 0.58 -4.94 -0.23
C LEU A 66 -0.33 -5.15 -1.45
N PHE A 67 -1.21 -6.16 -1.43
CA PHE A 67 -2.18 -6.38 -2.50
C PHE A 67 -3.21 -5.24 -2.59
N VAL A 68 -3.64 -4.68 -1.45
CA VAL A 68 -4.54 -3.52 -1.43
C VAL A 68 -3.86 -2.28 -2.02
N GLN A 69 -2.60 -2.05 -1.69
CA GLN A 69 -1.81 -0.95 -2.25
C GLN A 69 -1.67 -1.09 -3.77
N MET A 70 -1.45 -2.31 -4.27
CA MET A 70 -1.41 -2.59 -5.72
C MET A 70 -2.78 -2.38 -6.40
N HIS A 71 -3.89 -2.68 -5.72
CA HIS A 71 -5.24 -2.32 -6.19
C HIS A 71 -5.38 -0.79 -6.37
N LEU A 72 -4.95 0.00 -5.38
CA LEU A 72 -5.00 1.47 -5.46
C LEU A 72 -4.13 1.99 -6.61
N LEU A 73 -2.94 1.40 -6.80
CA LEU A 73 -2.04 1.74 -7.89
C LEU A 73 -2.65 1.43 -9.27
N ALA A 74 -3.25 0.25 -9.43
CA ALA A 74 -3.94 -0.15 -10.66
C ALA A 74 -5.09 0.82 -10.99
N ARG A 75 -5.88 1.22 -9.99
CA ARG A 75 -6.95 2.21 -10.16
C ARG A 75 -6.43 3.57 -10.64
N HIS A 76 -5.29 4.02 -10.12
CA HIS A 76 -4.66 5.28 -10.56
C HIS A 76 -4.13 5.19 -12.00
N SER A 77 -3.67 4.01 -12.43
CA SER A 77 -3.19 3.79 -13.81
C SER A 77 -4.32 3.85 -14.84
N GLU A 78 -5.49 3.29 -14.51
CA GLU A 78 -6.68 3.33 -15.38
C GLU A 78 -7.24 4.74 -15.53
N ALA A 79 -7.07 5.60 -14.52
CA ALA A 79 -7.48 7.01 -14.56
C ALA A 79 -6.58 7.91 -15.44
N GLY A 80 -5.62 7.33 -16.18
CA GLY A 80 -4.89 8.01 -17.26
C GLY A 80 -3.55 8.65 -16.87
N PHE A 81 -3.02 8.38 -15.67
CA PHE A 81 -1.92 9.18 -15.15
C PHE A 81 -0.49 8.70 -15.48
N LYS A 82 -0.23 7.43 -15.79
CA LYS A 82 1.12 6.93 -16.17
C LYS A 82 1.07 5.61 -16.96
N SER A 83 2.13 5.32 -17.71
CA SER A 83 2.36 3.98 -18.28
C SER A 83 2.43 2.94 -17.16
N PRO A 84 1.55 1.91 -17.16
CA PRO A 84 1.54 0.90 -16.12
C PRO A 84 2.81 0.04 -16.17
N SER A 85 3.30 -0.39 -15.02
CA SER A 85 4.36 -1.41 -14.98
C SER A 85 3.82 -2.77 -15.45
N ARG A 86 4.72 -3.70 -15.80
CA ARG A 86 4.34 -5.08 -16.19
C ARG A 86 3.42 -5.77 -15.17
N VAL A 87 3.59 -5.49 -13.89
CA VAL A 87 2.80 -6.15 -12.82
C VAL A 87 1.40 -5.57 -12.75
N GLU A 88 1.27 -4.24 -12.82
CA GLU A 88 -0.04 -3.55 -12.84
C GLU A 88 -0.83 -3.95 -14.08
N PHE A 89 -0.19 -3.97 -15.25
CA PHE A 89 -0.84 -4.30 -16.52
C PHE A 89 -1.37 -5.74 -16.56
N CYS A 90 -0.69 -6.70 -15.92
CA CYS A 90 -1.07 -8.10 -15.95
C CYS A 90 -2.18 -8.48 -14.94
N GLN A 91 -2.66 -7.55 -14.12
CA GLN A 91 -3.59 -7.85 -13.01
C GLN A 91 -4.72 -6.81 -12.94
N SER A 92 -5.97 -7.28 -12.96
CA SER A 92 -7.12 -6.40 -12.75
C SER A 92 -7.24 -5.97 -11.28
N GLN A 93 -7.87 -4.81 -11.04
CA GLN A 93 -8.20 -4.34 -9.68
C GLN A 93 -8.88 -5.44 -8.83
N LEU A 94 -9.81 -6.19 -9.43
CA LEU A 94 -10.50 -7.30 -8.77
C LEU A 94 -9.53 -8.41 -8.30
N LYS A 95 -8.56 -8.81 -9.14
CA LYS A 95 -7.58 -9.84 -8.78
C LYS A 95 -6.72 -9.41 -7.58
N TRP A 96 -6.38 -8.13 -7.49
CA TRP A 96 -5.65 -7.59 -6.36
C TRP A 96 -6.43 -7.71 -5.05
N VAL A 97 -7.71 -7.32 -5.08
CA VAL A 97 -8.58 -7.38 -3.89
C VAL A 97 -8.83 -8.83 -3.46
N LEU A 98 -9.06 -9.75 -4.39
CA LEU A 98 -9.24 -11.17 -4.06
C LEU A 98 -7.98 -11.77 -3.42
N ARG A 99 -6.78 -11.38 -3.86
CA ARG A 99 -5.53 -11.82 -3.22
C ARG A 99 -5.35 -11.24 -1.82
N ALA A 100 -5.73 -9.99 -1.59
CA ALA A 100 -5.73 -9.39 -0.25
C ALA A 100 -6.64 -10.18 0.71
N ILE A 101 -7.85 -10.52 0.25
CA ILE A 101 -8.80 -11.33 1.01
C ILE A 101 -8.25 -12.73 1.28
N HIS A 102 -7.63 -13.37 0.28
CA HIS A 102 -7.04 -14.69 0.48
C HIS A 102 -5.90 -14.66 1.51
N ALA A 103 -5.07 -13.61 1.49
CA ALA A 103 -3.97 -13.43 2.44
C ALA A 103 -4.47 -13.10 3.87
N ASN A 104 -5.58 -12.39 4.00
CA ASN A 104 -6.20 -12.10 5.29
C ASN A 104 -7.74 -11.99 5.16
N PRO A 105 -8.47 -13.11 5.32
CA PRO A 105 -9.92 -13.13 5.14
C PRO A 105 -10.69 -12.47 6.29
N SER A 106 -10.03 -12.23 7.43
CA SER A 106 -10.66 -11.65 8.62
C SER A 106 -10.90 -10.14 8.51
N SER A 107 -10.27 -9.48 7.56
CA SER A 107 -10.37 -8.02 7.38
C SER A 107 -11.64 -7.62 6.64
N LEU A 108 -12.61 -7.08 7.38
CA LEU A 108 -13.87 -6.55 6.82
C LEU A 108 -13.63 -5.45 5.77
N SER A 109 -12.54 -4.69 5.90
CA SER A 109 -12.20 -3.60 4.97
C SER A 109 -12.01 -4.11 3.54
N TYR A 110 -11.43 -5.29 3.35
CA TYR A 110 -11.16 -5.82 2.00
C TYR A 110 -12.45 -6.31 1.32
N TRP A 111 -13.33 -6.96 2.08
CA TRP A 111 -14.65 -7.35 1.61
C TRP A 111 -15.51 -6.15 1.19
N LYS A 112 -15.42 -5.03 1.92
CA LYS A 112 -16.08 -3.77 1.53
C LYS A 112 -15.54 -3.22 0.21
N ILE A 113 -14.24 -3.35 -0.05
CA ILE A 113 -13.65 -2.94 -1.33
C ILE A 113 -14.15 -3.86 -2.44
N LEU A 114 -14.20 -5.17 -2.20
CA LEU A 114 -14.72 -6.15 -3.17
C LEU A 114 -16.15 -5.81 -3.58
N HIS A 115 -17.03 -5.56 -2.60
CA HIS A 115 -18.43 -5.20 -2.86
C HIS A 115 -18.54 -4.00 -3.81
N LYS A 116 -17.78 -2.93 -3.55
CA LYS A 116 -17.76 -1.71 -4.37
C LYS A 116 -17.23 -1.91 -5.79
N LEU A 117 -16.46 -2.96 -6.04
CA LEU A 117 -15.94 -3.28 -7.38
C LEU A 117 -16.90 -4.16 -8.18
N THR A 118 -17.86 -4.79 -7.50
CA THR A 118 -18.84 -5.71 -8.11
C THR A 118 -20.23 -5.11 -8.25
N GLU A 119 -20.47 -3.94 -7.65
CA GLU A 119 -21.61 -3.05 -7.93
C GLU A 119 -21.37 -2.26 -9.23
#